data_AF-A0AAE1Q3K0-F1
#
_entry.id   AF-A0AAE1Q3K0-F1
#
_cell.length_a   1.000
_cell.length_b   1.000
_cell.length_c   1.000
_cell.angle_alpha   90.00
_cell.angle_beta   90.00
_cell.angle_gamma   90.00
#
_symmetry.space_group_name_H-M   'P 1'
#
loop_
_entity.id
_entity.type
_entity.pdbx_description
1 polymer ?
#
loop_
_entity_poly.entity_id
_entity_poly.type
_entity_poly.pdbx_seq_one_letter_code
_entity_poly.pdbx_strand_id
1 'polypeptide(L)'
;MVEQKKARLVCIACDVEPIEIVLFLPALCRKMGVPYCILKSKSRLGLLVRRKKTSCIALTDVNQADRTYFNKLIESIKTNYNDRYDEIRKNWDGGQLGAKSACRLAKLERARARELTQKR
;
A
#
# COMPACT_ATOMS: atom_id res chain seq x y z
N MET A 1 -5.31 -2.04 20.85
CA MET A 1 -3.91 -1.54 20.86
C MET A 1 -3.73 -0.25 20.09
N VAL A 2 -4.22 -0.16 18.84
CA VAL A 2 -4.09 1.06 18.02
C VAL A 2 -4.91 2.23 18.60
N GLU A 3 -6.14 1.99 19.03
CA GLU A 3 -7.00 2.98 19.70
C GLU A 3 -6.41 3.48 21.03
N GLN A 4 -5.65 2.63 21.72
CA GLN A 4 -4.97 3.00 22.96
C GLN A 4 -3.62 3.70 22.71
N LYS A 5 -3.26 3.94 21.44
CA LYS A 5 -1.96 4.50 21.01
C LYS A 5 -0.74 3.74 21.58
N LYS A 6 -0.91 2.46 21.87
CA LYS A 6 0.18 1.59 22.38
C LYS A 6 1.03 0.98 21.26
N ALA A 7 0.48 0.93 20.03
CA ALA A 7 1.20 0.44 18.87
C ALA A 7 2.11 1.53 18.31
N ARG A 8 3.38 1.19 18.06
CA ARG A 8 4.35 2.09 17.42
C ARG A 8 4.39 1.92 15.90
N LEU A 9 4.09 0.72 15.40
CA LEU A 9 3.97 0.42 13.97
C LEU A 9 2.92 -0.66 13.75
N VAL A 10 2.09 -0.50 12.71
CA VAL A 10 1.11 -1.50 12.29
C VAL A 10 1.43 -1.96 10.88
N CYS A 11 1.49 -3.26 10.64
CA CYS A 11 1.67 -3.82 9.31
C CYS A 11 0.46 -4.66 8.91
N ILE A 12 -0.05 -4.40 7.70
CA ILE A 12 -1.32 -4.89 7.17
C ILE A 12 -1.01 -5.70 5.90
N ALA A 13 -1.56 -6.91 5.78
CA ALA A 13 -1.46 -7.68 4.55
C ALA A 13 -2.50 -7.23 3.52
N CYS A 14 -2.13 -7.23 2.24
CA CYS A 14 -3.04 -6.86 1.14
C CYS A 14 -3.84 -8.04 0.58
N ASP A 15 -3.39 -9.28 0.77
CA ASP A 15 -3.99 -10.51 0.23
C ASP A 15 -4.96 -11.17 1.23
N VAL A 16 -5.57 -10.37 2.11
CA VAL A 16 -6.52 -10.85 3.11
C VAL A 16 -7.89 -11.08 2.46
N GLU A 17 -8.43 -12.27 2.72
CA GLU A 17 -9.77 -12.67 2.30
C GLU A 17 -10.47 -13.15 3.58
N PRO A 18 -11.63 -12.58 3.96
CA PRO A 18 -12.34 -11.42 3.38
C PRO A 18 -11.67 -10.05 3.65
N ILE A 19 -11.79 -9.08 2.73
CA ILE A 19 -11.07 -7.79 2.76
C ILE A 19 -11.58 -6.84 3.87
N GLU A 20 -12.83 -7.02 4.28
CA GLU A 20 -13.54 -6.26 5.29
C GLU A 20 -12.81 -6.27 6.64
N ILE A 21 -12.04 -7.33 6.92
CA ILE A 21 -11.23 -7.48 8.14
C ILE A 21 -10.16 -6.38 8.24
N VAL A 22 -9.59 -5.95 7.13
CA VAL A 22 -8.47 -4.99 7.10
C VAL A 22 -8.85 -3.62 6.52
N LEU A 23 -10.03 -3.51 5.91
CA LEU A 23 -10.48 -2.29 5.22
C LEU A 23 -10.48 -1.03 6.10
N PHE A 24 -10.89 -1.16 7.37
CA PHE A 24 -10.97 -0.03 8.29
C PHE A 24 -9.61 0.36 8.91
N LEU A 25 -8.60 -0.52 8.85
CA LEU A 25 -7.35 -0.34 9.59
C LEU A 25 -6.54 0.89 9.12
N PRO A 26 -6.36 1.18 7.82
CA PRO A 26 -5.63 2.37 7.39
C PRO A 26 -6.27 3.67 7.89
N ALA A 27 -7.61 3.75 7.83
CA ALA A 27 -8.35 4.92 8.33
C ALA A 27 -8.20 5.07 9.84
N LEU A 28 -8.27 3.96 10.59
CA LEU A 28 -8.10 3.94 12.04
C LEU A 28 -6.67 4.34 12.44
N CYS A 29 -5.65 3.80 11.77
CA CYS A 29 -4.24 4.14 12.04
C CYS A 29 -3.95 5.62 11.77
N ARG A 30 -4.52 6.20 10.69
CA ARG A 30 -4.43 7.65 10.43
C ARG A 30 -5.08 8.47 11.54
N LYS A 31 -6.33 8.15 11.92
CA LYS A 31 -7.06 8.89 12.96
C LYS A 31 -6.31 8.88 14.30
N MET A 32 -5.66 7.76 14.63
CA MET A 32 -4.90 7.61 15.87
C MET A 32 -3.45 8.12 15.76
N GLY A 33 -2.98 8.50 14.57
CA GLY A 33 -1.62 8.97 14.33
C GLY A 33 -0.55 7.87 14.38
N VAL A 34 -0.94 6.60 14.23
CA VAL A 34 -0.02 5.46 14.26
C VAL A 34 0.46 5.17 12.84
N PRO A 35 1.78 5.04 12.59
CA PRO A 35 2.30 4.72 11.27
C PRO A 35 1.89 3.30 10.86
N TYR A 36 1.43 3.15 9.62
CA TYR A 36 1.03 1.85 9.09
C TYR A 36 1.74 1.50 7.78
N CYS A 37 1.92 0.21 7.57
CA CYS A 37 2.63 -0.37 6.44
C CYS A 37 1.70 -1.39 5.75
N ILE A 38 1.62 -1.36 4.41
CA ILE A 38 0.88 -2.38 3.65
C ILE A 38 1.90 -3.32 2.98
N LEU A 39 1.74 -4.61 3.20
CA LEU A 39 2.63 -5.67 2.70
C LEU A 39 1.89 -6.61 1.77
N LYS A 40 2.64 -7.18 0.82
CA LYS A 40 2.07 -8.01 -0.26
C LYS A 40 1.47 -9.34 0.19
N SER A 41 1.88 -9.90 1.34
CA SER A 41 1.50 -11.27 1.69
C SER A 41 1.29 -11.50 3.19
N LYS A 42 0.12 -12.06 3.53
CA LYS A 42 -0.29 -12.55 4.87
C LYS A 42 0.50 -13.77 5.31
N SER A 43 1.01 -14.56 4.36
CA SER A 43 1.86 -15.72 4.66
C SER A 43 3.23 -15.30 5.17
N ARG A 44 3.82 -14.25 4.59
CA ARG A 44 5.11 -13.69 5.08
C ARG A 44 4.98 -13.09 6.48
N LEU A 45 3.87 -12.41 6.75
CA LEU A 45 3.56 -11.93 8.10
C LEU A 45 3.33 -13.10 9.08
N GLY A 46 2.64 -14.16 8.64
CA GLY A 46 2.47 -15.38 9.40
C GLY A 46 3.81 -15.99 9.84
N LEU A 47 4.75 -16.12 8.90
CA LEU A 47 6.06 -16.73 9.15
C LEU A 47 6.82 -16.04 10.28
N LEU A 48 6.77 -14.70 10.35
CA LEU A 48 7.42 -13.91 11.41
C LEU A 48 6.91 -14.28 12.82
N VAL A 49 5.61 -14.55 12.95
CA VAL A 49 4.96 -14.86 14.23
C VAL A 49 4.80 -16.37 14.43
N ARG A 50 5.45 -17.20 13.61
CA ARG A 50 5.32 -18.66 13.60
C ARG A 50 3.87 -19.14 13.46
N ARG A 51 3.11 -18.47 12.59
CA ARG A 51 1.74 -18.83 12.19
C ARG A 51 1.69 -19.05 10.67
N LYS A 52 0.69 -19.80 10.20
CA LYS A 52 0.54 -20.04 8.75
C LYS A 52 0.17 -18.77 7.99
N LYS A 53 -0.71 -17.95 8.56
CA LYS A 53 -1.24 -16.70 7.96
C LYS A 53 -1.56 -15.69 9.06
N THR A 54 -1.27 -14.42 8.82
CA THR A 54 -1.64 -13.31 9.72
C THR A 54 -2.11 -12.12 8.90
N SER A 55 -3.26 -11.55 9.24
CA SER A 55 -3.85 -10.40 8.55
C SER A 55 -3.14 -9.08 8.88
N CYS A 56 -2.82 -8.86 10.16
CA CYS A 56 -2.13 -7.66 10.61
C CYS A 56 -1.25 -7.94 11.84
N ILE A 57 -0.14 -7.20 11.96
CA ILE A 57 0.80 -7.27 13.07
C ILE A 57 0.99 -5.86 13.63
N ALA A 58 1.03 -5.74 14.95
CA ALA A 58 1.39 -4.49 15.62
C ALA A 58 2.66 -4.69 16.45
N LEU A 59 3.62 -3.79 16.28
CA LEU A 59 4.81 -3.67 17.11
C LEU A 59 4.55 -2.61 18.17
N THR A 60 4.61 -3.00 19.44
CA THR A 60 4.41 -2.10 20.58
C THR A 60 5.71 -1.52 21.08
N ASP A 61 6.74 -2.35 21.21
CA ASP A 61 8.05 -1.93 21.67
C ASP A 61 9.15 -2.74 21.01
N VAL A 62 10.36 -2.19 21.05
CA VAL A 62 11.58 -2.78 20.49
C VAL A 62 12.69 -2.69 21.51
N ASN A 63 13.63 -3.63 21.45
CA ASN A 63 14.82 -3.58 22.29
C ASN A 63 15.61 -2.29 22.02
N GLN A 64 16.31 -1.80 23.05
CA GLN A 64 17.02 -0.53 22.97
C GLN A 64 18.09 -0.52 21.86
N ALA A 65 18.71 -1.66 21.58
CA ALA A 65 19.71 -1.82 20.51
C ALA A 65 19.14 -1.51 19.11
N ASP A 66 17.89 -1.89 18.84
CA ASP A 66 17.27 -1.77 17.51
C ASP A 66 16.47 -0.48 17.33
N ARG A 67 16.35 0.32 18.38
CA ARG A 67 15.48 1.50 18.44
C ARG A 67 15.81 2.55 17.37
N THR A 68 17.09 2.75 17.09
CA THR A 68 17.56 3.70 16.06
C THR A 68 17.15 3.25 14.66
N TYR A 69 17.33 1.97 14.35
CA TYR A 69 16.94 1.40 13.06
C TYR A 69 15.41 1.42 12.90
N PHE A 70 14.69 1.08 13.96
CA PHE A 70 13.24 1.08 13.96
C PHE A 70 12.64 2.48 13.74
N ASN A 71 13.22 3.53 14.33
CA ASN A 71 12.78 4.90 14.10
C ASN A 71 12.96 5.35 12.63
N LYS A 72 14.09 5.00 12.00
CA LYS A 72 14.33 5.26 10.56
C LYS A 72 13.28 4.57 9.68
N LEU A 73 12.92 3.33 10.04
CA LEU A 73 11.88 2.58 9.34
C LEU A 73 10.51 3.24 9.48
N ILE A 74 10.14 3.67 10.69
CA ILE A 74 8.87 4.39 10.94
C ILE A 74 8.78 5.66 10.10
N GLU A 75 9.85 6.45 10.06
CA GLU A 75 9.90 7.69 9.28
C GLU A 75 9.66 7.42 7.79
N SER A 76 10.38 6.45 7.23
CA SER A 76 10.20 6.01 5.84
C SER A 76 8.77 5.56 5.55
N ILE A 77 8.15 4.80 6.45
CA ILE A 77 6.78 4.30 6.29
C ILE A 77 5.76 5.44 6.37
N LYS A 78 5.95 6.37 7.30
CA LYS A 78 5.03 7.49 7.53
C LYS A 78 4.91 8.38 6.29
N THR A 79 6.05 8.73 5.68
CA THR A 79 6.11 9.50 4.43
C THR A 79 5.42 8.79 3.27
N ASN A 80 5.49 7.46 3.22
CA ASN A 80 4.91 6.68 2.13
C ASN A 80 3.38 6.48 2.24
N TYR A 81 2.86 6.34 3.45
CA TYR A 81 1.45 5.94 3.66
C TYR A 81 0.63 6.99 4.42
N ASN A 82 1.03 7.34 5.64
CA ASN A 82 0.24 8.21 6.50
C ASN A 82 0.10 9.62 5.92
N ASP A 83 1.21 10.20 5.47
CA ASP A 83 1.23 11.58 4.97
C ASP A 83 0.61 11.67 3.56
N ARG A 84 0.68 10.58 2.79
CA ARG A 84 0.11 10.46 1.44
C ARG A 84 -1.31 9.90 1.39
N TYR A 85 -1.97 9.76 2.54
CA TYR A 85 -3.28 9.12 2.61
C TYR A 85 -4.33 9.78 1.71
N ASP A 86 -4.36 11.12 1.67
CA ASP A 86 -5.37 11.84 0.87
C ASP A 86 -5.14 11.69 -0.64
N GLU A 87 -3.88 11.54 -1.08
CA GLU A 87 -3.55 11.20 -2.46
C GLU A 87 -4.03 9.79 -2.79
N ILE A 88 -3.68 8.81 -1.94
CA ILE A 88 -4.03 7.40 -2.12
C ILE A 88 -5.55 7.22 -2.17
N ARG A 89 -6.31 7.97 -1.35
CA ARG A 89 -7.78 7.92 -1.35
C ARG A 89 -8.41 8.50 -2.61
N LYS A 90 -7.84 9.58 -3.15
CA LYS A 90 -8.37 10.28 -4.34
C LYS A 90 -7.98 9.57 -5.64
N ASN A 91 -6.80 8.94 -5.65
CA ASN A 91 -6.28 8.24 -6.81
C ASN A 91 -6.87 6.84 -6.87
N TRP A 92 -7.93 6.69 -7.67
CA TRP A 92 -8.45 5.38 -8.01
C TRP A 92 -7.55 4.73 -9.07
N ASP A 93 -6.93 3.60 -8.73
CA ASP A 93 -6.19 2.79 -9.70
C ASP A 93 -7.17 1.89 -10.47
N GLY A 94 -6.85 1.64 -11.74
CA GLY A 94 -7.74 0.94 -12.67
C GLY A 94 -7.77 1.59 -14.05
N GLY A 95 -8.51 0.99 -14.98
CA GLY A 95 -8.61 1.48 -16.35
C GLY A 95 -7.41 1.16 -17.25
N GLN A 96 -6.52 0.26 -16.81
CA GLN A 96 -5.50 -0.29 -17.70
C GLN A 96 -6.13 -1.17 -18.77
N LEU A 97 -5.94 -0.80 -20.03
CA LEU A 97 -6.40 -1.57 -21.17
C LEU A 97 -5.57 -2.84 -21.31
N GLY A 98 -6.23 -3.95 -21.68
CA GLY A 98 -5.53 -5.18 -22.05
C GLY A 98 -4.58 -4.95 -23.24
N ALA A 99 -3.50 -5.73 -23.30
CA ALA A 99 -2.42 -5.56 -24.29
C ALA A 99 -2.92 -5.50 -25.75
N LYS A 100 -3.93 -6.31 -26.09
CA LYS A 100 -4.53 -6.33 -27.44
C LYS A 100 -5.24 -5.01 -27.77
N SER A 101 -6.02 -4.48 -26.82
CA SER A 101 -6.75 -3.22 -26.97
C SER A 101 -5.80 -2.02 -27.04
N ALA A 102 -4.77 -2.00 -26.18
CA ALA A 102 -3.74 -0.97 -26.18
C ALA A 102 -2.95 -0.95 -27.51
N CYS A 103 -2.54 -2.13 -28.02
CA CYS A 103 -1.83 -2.23 -29.30
C CYS A 103 -2.68 -1.76 -30.49
N ARG A 104 -3.98 -2.07 -30.49
CA ARG A 104 -4.90 -1.58 -31.54
C ARG A 104 -5.01 -0.05 -31.52
N LEU A 105 -5.20 0.56 -30.35
CA LEU A 105 -5.26 2.01 -30.21
C LEU A 105 -3.94 2.67 -30.64
N ALA A 106 -2.80 2.13 -30.23
CA ALA A 106 -1.50 2.64 -30.63
C ALA A 106 -1.26 2.57 -32.16
N LYS A 107 -1.75 1.51 -32.83
CA LYS A 107 -1.69 1.43 -34.30
C LYS A 107 -2.57 2.51 -34.96
N LEU A 108 -3.78 2.72 -34.45
CA LEU A 108 -4.70 3.74 -34.96
C LEU A 108 -4.15 5.16 -34.75
N GLU A 109 -3.57 5.44 -33.58
CA GLU A 109 -2.93 6.73 -33.29
C GLU A 109 -1.73 6.99 -34.21
N ARG A 110 -0.89 5.97 -34.44
CA ARG A 110 0.23 6.07 -35.40
C ARG A 110 -0.25 6.33 -36.83
N ALA A 111 -1.33 5.70 -37.26
CA ALA A 111 -1.91 5.94 -38.59
C ALA A 111 -2.45 7.38 -38.70
N ARG A 112 -3.24 7.84 -37.72
CA ARG A 112 -3.75 9.21 -37.66
C ARG A 112 -2.64 10.25 -37.64
N ALA A 113 -1.58 10.00 -36.88
CA ALA A 113 -0.42 10.89 -36.83
C ALA A 113 0.22 11.04 -38.21
N ARG A 114 0.49 9.93 -38.91
CA ARG A 114 1.04 9.94 -40.28
C ARG A 114 0.16 10.71 -41.26
N GLU A 115 -1.15 10.50 -41.22
CA GLU A 115 -2.11 11.22 -42.05
C GLU A 115 -2.10 12.74 -41.77
N LEU A 116 -1.95 13.15 -40.52
CA LEU A 116 -1.88 14.57 -40.14
C LEU A 116 -0.59 15.23 -40.64
N THR A 117 0.54 14.52 -40.58
CA THR A 117 1.83 15.04 -41.08
C THR A 117 1.84 15.17 -42.59
N GLN A 118 1.15 14.27 -43.30
CA GLN A 118 1.12 14.24 -44.76
C GLN A 118 0.10 15.21 -45.37
N LYS A 119 -0.85 15.70 -44.56
CA LYS A 119 -1.81 16.75 -44.92
C LYS A 119 -1.31 18.17 -44.67
N ARG A 120 -0.18 18.32 -43.97
CA ARG A 120 0.56 19.58 -43.83
C ARG A 120 1.59 19.71 -44.94
#